data_AF-A0A7V9SW82-F1
#
_entry.id   AF-A0A7V9SW82-F1
#
_cell.length_a   1.000
_cell.length_b   1.000
_cell.length_c   1.000
_cell.angle_alpha   90.00
_cell.angle_beta   90.00
_cell.angle_gamma   90.00
#
_symmetry.space_group_name_H-M   'P 1'
#
loop_
_entity.id
_entity.type
_entity.pdbx_description
1 polymer ?
#
loop_
_entity_poly.entity_id
_entity_poly.type
_entity_poly.pdbx_seq_one_letter_code
_entity_poly.pdbx_strand_id
1 'polypeptide(L)'
;MPRASSTACSVLAALALAGCGSGAGSESPALPEEVGTLLAEKTDDVTASLESGDLSEARAQALELRSSAVRAIESGRVPPELRRPLLAAVNRLVASVPTPSPPPPTEETDEDEGNKGKGKGKDKEKDGEDDD
;
A
#
# COMPACT_ATOMS: atom_id res chain seq x y z
N MET A 1 58.59 34.05 -0.59
CA MET A 1 57.43 34.89 -0.95
C MET A 1 56.18 34.10 -0.59
N PRO A 2 55.36 34.59 0.37
CA PRO A 2 54.34 33.83 1.06
C PRO A 2 52.94 34.00 0.44
N ARG A 3 52.08 32.98 0.56
CA ARG A 3 50.62 33.07 0.78
C ARG A 3 50.19 31.80 1.51
N ALA A 4 50.39 31.71 2.83
CA ALA A 4 49.37 32.04 3.84
C ALA A 4 48.04 31.31 3.59
N SER A 5 47.98 30.01 3.93
CA SER A 5 46.71 29.29 4.10
C SER A 5 46.01 29.84 5.33
N SER A 6 44.85 30.45 5.09
CA SER A 6 44.08 31.22 6.06
C SER A 6 43.42 30.29 7.08
N THR A 7 43.79 30.46 8.35
CA THR A 7 43.02 29.99 9.51
C THR A 7 41.69 30.75 9.53
N ALA A 8 40.58 30.07 9.24
CA ALA A 8 39.24 30.56 9.54
C ALA A 8 38.68 29.75 10.73
N CYS A 9 38.70 30.42 11.89
CA CYS A 9 37.91 30.06 13.05
C CYS A 9 36.41 30.03 12.75
N SER A 10 35.70 29.39 13.67
CA SER A 10 34.33 29.69 14.11
C SER A 10 33.23 28.88 13.41
N VAL A 11 32.72 27.82 14.06
CA VAL A 11 31.76 27.83 15.20
C VAL A 11 30.32 27.68 14.67
N LEU A 12 29.55 26.82 15.35
CA LEU A 12 28.09 26.68 15.30
C LEU A 12 27.47 26.01 14.07
N ALA A 13 27.42 24.68 14.11
CA ALA A 13 26.28 23.93 13.57
C ALA A 13 25.58 23.20 14.73
N ALA A 14 25.04 23.96 15.68
CA ALA A 14 23.94 23.49 16.51
C ALA A 14 22.69 23.48 15.62
N LEU A 15 22.56 22.46 14.76
CA LEU A 15 21.31 22.22 14.07
C LEU A 15 20.29 21.78 15.12
N ALA A 16 19.36 22.70 15.34
CA ALA A 16 18.28 22.61 16.28
C ALA A 16 17.59 21.25 16.22
N LEU A 17 17.39 20.65 17.40
CA LEU A 17 16.26 19.76 17.67
C LEU A 17 14.97 20.58 17.50
N ALA A 18 14.59 20.85 16.25
CA ALA A 18 13.32 21.42 15.90
C ALA A 18 12.39 20.27 15.54
N GLY A 19 11.53 19.89 16.49
CA GLY A 19 10.25 19.28 16.14
C GLY A 19 10.01 17.83 16.55
N CYS A 20 10.49 17.36 17.71
CA CYS A 20 9.66 16.42 18.45
C CYS A 20 8.69 17.26 19.27
N GLY A 21 7.43 17.29 18.84
CA GLY A 21 6.36 18.07 19.45
C GLY A 21 6.08 17.61 20.88
N SER A 22 6.90 18.05 21.83
CA SER A 22 6.56 18.02 23.25
C SER A 22 5.68 19.23 23.56
N GLY A 23 4.44 19.15 23.08
CA GLY A 23 3.37 20.05 23.47
C GLY A 23 2.86 19.62 24.83
N ALA A 24 3.46 20.14 25.89
CA ALA A 24 2.85 20.11 27.22
C ALA A 24 1.54 20.90 27.19
N GLY A 25 0.41 20.23 27.40
CA GLY A 25 -0.90 20.86 27.52
C GLY A 25 -1.76 20.79 26.27
N SER A 26 -2.27 19.60 25.96
CA SER A 26 -3.54 19.46 25.25
C SER A 26 -4.16 18.17 25.77
N GLU A 27 -5.36 18.25 26.33
CA GLU A 27 -6.25 17.09 26.57
C GLU A 27 -6.73 16.51 25.22
N SER A 28 -5.79 16.33 24.28
CA SER A 28 -6.05 15.66 23.03
C SER A 28 -6.24 14.18 23.34
N PRO A 29 -7.28 13.54 22.80
CA PRO A 29 -7.44 12.11 22.93
C PRO A 29 -6.17 11.44 22.38
N ALA A 30 -5.50 10.69 23.24
CA ALA A 30 -4.32 9.91 22.91
C ALA A 30 -4.71 8.43 22.80
N LEU A 31 -4.02 7.69 21.94
CA LEU A 31 -4.12 6.24 21.96
C LEU A 31 -3.50 5.72 23.28
N PRO A 32 -4.02 4.61 23.84
CA PRO A 32 -3.29 3.88 24.86
C PRO A 32 -1.88 3.55 24.36
N GLU A 33 -0.90 3.61 25.26
CA GLU A 33 0.52 3.41 24.92
C GLU A 33 0.73 2.06 24.22
N GLU A 34 0.08 1.02 24.73
CA GLU A 34 0.17 -0.35 24.22
C GLU A 34 -0.39 -0.46 22.80
N VAL A 35 -1.45 0.29 22.49
CA VAL A 35 -2.02 0.35 21.14
C VAL A 35 -1.07 1.09 20.21
N GLY A 36 -0.52 2.21 20.67
CA GLY A 36 0.46 3.01 19.93
C GLY A 36 1.72 2.22 19.58
N THR A 37 2.30 1.53 20.56
CA THR A 37 3.50 0.69 20.39
C THR A 37 3.24 -0.45 19.41
N LEU A 38 2.11 -1.17 19.53
CA LEU A 38 1.74 -2.23 18.58
C LEU A 38 1.56 -1.71 17.14
N LEU A 39 0.97 -0.52 16.98
CA LEU A 39 0.80 0.12 15.67
C LEU A 39 2.16 0.52 15.06
N ALA A 40 3.09 1.00 15.89
CA ALA A 40 4.43 1.38 15.46
C ALA A 40 5.23 0.15 14.99
N GLU A 41 5.30 -0.90 15.83
CA GLU A 41 6.01 -2.14 15.49
C GLU A 41 5.52 -2.74 14.17
N LYS A 42 4.20 -2.85 13.99
CA LYS A 42 3.64 -3.37 12.73
C LYS A 42 3.90 -2.48 11.52
N THR A 43 4.07 -1.18 11.72
CA THR A 43 4.43 -0.26 10.63
C THR A 43 5.91 -0.42 10.26
N ASP A 44 6.77 -0.66 11.25
CA ASP A 44 8.19 -0.96 11.04
C ASP A 44 8.35 -2.30 10.30
N ASP A 45 7.56 -3.33 10.64
CA ASP A 45 7.55 -4.61 9.92
C ASP A 45 7.20 -4.41 8.43
N VAL A 46 6.14 -3.64 8.13
CA VAL A 46 5.76 -3.32 6.74
C VAL A 46 6.90 -2.59 6.03
N THR A 47 7.57 -1.67 6.71
CA THR A 47 8.70 -0.92 6.16
C THR A 47 9.86 -1.84 5.84
N ALA A 48 10.23 -2.74 6.76
CA ALA A 48 11.29 -3.71 6.55
C ALA A 48 11.01 -4.63 5.35
N SER A 49 9.77 -5.09 5.19
CA SER A 49 9.35 -5.92 4.04
C SER A 49 9.35 -5.14 2.72
N LEU A 50 9.05 -3.83 2.75
CA LEU A 50 9.17 -2.97 1.57
C LEU A 50 10.64 -2.75 1.19
N GLU A 51 11.52 -2.56 2.17
CA GLU A 51 12.96 -2.38 1.96
C GLU A 51 13.65 -3.67 1.46
N SER A 52 13.19 -4.84 1.89
CA SER A 52 13.67 -6.14 1.38
C SER A 52 13.12 -6.50 0.00
N GLY A 53 12.10 -5.79 -0.49
CA GLY A 53 11.42 -6.07 -1.76
C GLY A 53 10.34 -7.16 -1.66
N ASP A 54 10.01 -7.63 -0.45
CA ASP A 54 9.00 -8.64 -0.18
C ASP A 54 7.58 -8.04 -0.22
N LEU A 55 7.15 -7.60 -1.39
CA LEU A 55 5.87 -6.89 -1.58
C LEU A 55 4.64 -7.68 -1.12
N SER A 56 4.67 -9.02 -1.24
CA SER A 56 3.58 -9.87 -0.77
C SER A 56 3.49 -9.87 0.76
N GLU A 57 4.64 -9.91 1.43
CA GLU A 57 4.73 -9.89 2.89
C GLU A 57 4.35 -8.51 3.44
N ALA A 58 4.88 -7.45 2.83
CA ALA A 58 4.50 -6.07 3.16
C ALA A 58 2.97 -5.85 3.08
N ARG A 59 2.32 -6.45 2.06
CA ARG A 59 0.86 -6.36 1.90
C ARG A 59 0.12 -7.16 2.97
N ALA A 60 0.59 -8.37 3.30
CA ALA A 60 0.00 -9.18 4.36
C ALA A 60 0.08 -8.46 5.72
N GLN A 61 1.24 -7.92 6.06
CA GLN A 61 1.49 -7.16 7.28
C GLN A 61 0.63 -5.89 7.34
N ALA A 62 0.47 -5.15 6.24
CA ALA A 62 -0.40 -3.98 6.19
C ALA A 62 -1.88 -4.35 6.41
N LEU A 63 -2.35 -5.48 5.87
CA LEU A 63 -3.70 -5.99 6.13
C LEU A 63 -3.88 -6.41 7.59
N GLU A 64 -2.86 -7.02 8.19
CA GLU A 64 -2.86 -7.41 9.60
C GLU A 64 -2.89 -6.20 10.53
N LEU A 65 -2.14 -5.13 10.18
CA LEU A 65 -2.16 -3.84 10.85
C LEU A 65 -3.58 -3.23 10.83
N ARG A 66 -4.24 -3.24 9.66
CA ARG A 66 -5.63 -2.81 9.54
C ARG A 66 -6.57 -3.63 10.44
N SER A 67 -6.43 -4.95 10.46
CA SER A 67 -7.24 -5.82 11.32
C SER A 67 -7.00 -5.53 12.80
N SER A 68 -5.76 -5.28 13.20
CA SER A 68 -5.39 -4.95 14.58
C SER A 68 -5.97 -3.60 15.01
N ALA A 69 -5.96 -2.59 14.14
CA ALA A 69 -6.62 -1.31 14.38
C ALA A 69 -8.14 -1.47 14.54
N VAL A 70 -8.79 -2.27 13.68
CA VAL A 70 -10.24 -2.57 13.79
C VAL A 70 -10.53 -3.25 15.13
N ARG A 71 -9.76 -4.27 15.52
CA ARG A 71 -9.95 -4.94 16.82
C ARG A 71 -9.79 -3.99 18.00
N ALA A 72 -8.82 -3.06 17.96
CA ALA A 72 -8.63 -2.07 19.01
C ALA A 72 -9.81 -1.08 19.10
N ILE A 73 -10.42 -0.75 17.96
CA ILE A 73 -11.63 0.08 17.90
C ILE A 73 -12.83 -0.68 18.50
N GLU A 74 -13.05 -1.93 18.06
CA GLU A 74 -14.15 -2.77 18.51
C GLU A 74 -14.07 -3.11 19.99
N SER A 75 -12.85 -3.31 20.51
CA SER A 75 -12.61 -3.56 21.95
C SER A 75 -12.68 -2.29 22.80
N GLY A 76 -13.00 -1.13 22.23
CA GLY A 76 -13.11 0.14 22.94
C GLY A 76 -11.77 0.71 23.43
N ARG A 77 -10.64 0.18 22.97
CA ARG A 77 -9.29 0.69 23.34
C ARG A 77 -8.95 2.01 22.63
N VAL A 78 -9.65 2.33 21.54
CA VAL A 78 -9.43 3.58 20.79
C VAL A 78 -10.49 4.61 21.18
N PRO A 79 -10.08 5.82 21.63
CA PRO A 79 -10.99 6.93 21.89
C PRO A 79 -11.87 7.23 20.66
N PRO A 80 -13.19 7.49 20.84
CA PRO A 80 -14.13 7.65 19.74
C PRO A 80 -13.72 8.70 18.69
N GLU A 81 -13.03 9.75 19.12
CA GLU A 81 -12.49 10.84 18.30
C GLU A 81 -11.40 10.33 17.34
N LEU A 82 -10.63 9.33 17.75
CA LEU A 82 -9.51 8.77 16.99
C LEU A 82 -9.91 7.58 16.11
N ARG A 83 -11.08 6.95 16.32
CA ARG A 83 -11.49 5.74 15.57
C ARG A 83 -11.51 5.97 14.06
N ARG A 84 -12.15 7.05 13.61
CA ARG A 84 -12.25 7.39 12.18
C ARG A 84 -10.87 7.78 11.59
N PRO A 85 -10.10 8.70 12.20
CA PRO A 85 -8.74 9.00 11.75
C PRO A 85 -7.84 7.77 11.67
N LEU A 86 -7.85 6.91 12.69
CA LEU A 86 -7.04 5.69 12.74
C LEU A 86 -7.38 4.75 11.58
N LEU A 87 -8.67 4.48 11.37
CA LEU A 87 -9.12 3.61 10.29
C LEU A 87 -8.77 4.17 8.91
N ALA A 88 -8.92 5.49 8.72
CA ALA A 88 -8.54 6.16 7.48
C ALA A 88 -7.02 6.06 7.22
N ALA A 89 -6.20 6.25 8.24
CA ALA A 89 -4.74 6.15 8.13
C ALA A 89 -4.29 4.74 7.74
N VAL A 90 -4.78 3.69 8.41
CA VAL A 90 -4.41 2.30 8.08
C VAL A 90 -4.93 1.87 6.70
N ASN A 91 -6.12 2.33 6.29
CA ASN A 91 -6.62 2.04 4.94
C ASN A 91 -5.76 2.71 3.86
N ARG A 92 -5.31 3.94 4.10
CA ARG A 92 -4.39 4.64 3.20
C ARG A 92 -3.05 3.92 3.10
N LEU A 93 -2.54 3.42 4.22
CA LEU A 93 -1.31 2.63 4.23
C LEU A 93 -1.46 1.36 3.38
N VAL A 94 -2.50 0.56 3.61
CA VAL A 94 -2.78 -0.65 2.81
C VAL A 94 -2.87 -0.34 1.31
N ALA A 95 -3.52 0.78 0.95
CA ALA A 95 -3.63 1.21 -0.44
C ALA A 95 -2.30 1.68 -1.06
N SER A 96 -1.36 2.13 -0.23
CA SER A 96 -0.04 2.60 -0.67
C SER A 96 0.98 1.47 -0.89
N VAL A 97 0.75 0.27 -0.32
CA VAL A 97 1.64 -0.87 -0.48
C VAL A 97 1.52 -1.43 -1.92
N PRO A 98 2.62 -1.49 -2.69
CA PRO A 98 2.61 -2.03 -4.04
C PRO A 98 2.19 -3.50 -4.07
N THR A 99 1.49 -3.91 -5.12
CA THR A 99 1.26 -5.32 -5.42
C THR A 99 2.31 -5.83 -6.40
N PRO A 100 2.78 -7.09 -6.26
CA PRO A 100 3.62 -7.69 -7.30
C PRO A 100 2.87 -7.68 -8.64
N SER A 101 3.60 -7.38 -9.73
CA SER A 101 3.04 -7.45 -11.07
C SER A 101 2.68 -8.90 -11.40
N PRO A 102 1.55 -9.16 -12.09
CA PRO A 102 1.25 -10.51 -12.56
C PRO A 102 2.38 -11.01 -13.47
N PRO A 103 2.68 -12.33 -13.46
CA PRO A 103 3.65 -12.88 -14.40
C PRO A 103 3.16 -12.60 -15.83
N PRO A 104 4.08 -12.39 -16.80
CA PRO A 104 3.68 -12.28 -18.19
C PRO A 104 2.92 -13.55 -18.60
N PRO A 105 1.90 -13.44 -19.47
CA PRO A 105 1.26 -14.62 -20.02
C PRO A 105 2.34 -15.45 -20.69
N THR A 106 2.48 -16.71 -20.26
CA THR A 106 3.23 -17.71 -21.01
C THR A 106 2.52 -17.85 -22.34
N GLU A 107 3.17 -17.45 -23.43
CA GLU A 107 2.73 -17.84 -24.76
C GLU A 107 2.84 -19.36 -24.82
N GLU A 108 1.72 -20.05 -24.62
CA GLU A 108 1.61 -21.44 -25.06
C GLU A 108 1.71 -21.37 -26.58
N THR A 109 2.81 -21.87 -27.11
CA THR A 109 2.98 -22.05 -28.55
C THR A 109 1.92 -23.05 -29.00
N ASP A 110 0.79 -22.55 -29.47
CA ASP A 110 -0.18 -23.31 -30.24
C ASP A 110 0.52 -23.78 -31.53
N GLU A 111 1.17 -24.93 -31.46
CA GLU A 111 1.49 -25.73 -32.64
C GLU A 111 0.18 -26.37 -33.16
N ASP A 112 -0.75 -25.53 -33.63
CA ASP A 112 -1.88 -25.98 -34.45
C ASP A 112 -1.36 -26.23 -35.88
N GLU A 113 -0.81 -27.43 -36.07
CA GLU A 113 -0.53 -27.97 -37.40
C GLU A 113 -1.86 -28.10 -38.16
N GLY A 114 -2.08 -27.14 -39.05
CA GLY A 114 -3.32 -26.99 -39.78
C GLY A 114 -3.73 -28.21 -40.61
N ASN A 115 -5.04 -28.35 -40.78
CA ASN A 115 -5.59 -29.02 -41.95
C ASN A 115 -6.71 -28.20 -42.61
N LYS A 116 -6.33 -27.71 -43.80
CA LYS A 116 -7.14 -27.23 -44.92
C LYS A 116 -8.58 -27.76 -44.98
N GLY A 117 -9.52 -26.83 -45.11
CA GLY A 117 -10.94 -27.14 -45.27
C GLY A 117 -11.43 -27.45 -46.68
N LYS A 118 -12.75 -27.50 -46.82
CA LYS A 118 -13.59 -27.18 -47.99
C LYS A 118 -15.02 -27.65 -47.74
N GLY A 119 -16.01 -26.81 -47.99
CA GLY A 119 -17.41 -27.27 -48.10
C GLY A 119 -18.45 -26.17 -48.00
N LYS A 120 -18.70 -25.48 -49.12
CA LYS A 120 -19.86 -24.58 -49.32
C LYS A 120 -21.17 -25.38 -49.28
N GLY A 121 -22.21 -24.79 -48.68
CA GLY A 121 -23.61 -25.15 -48.89
C GLY A 121 -24.49 -23.97 -48.52
N LYS A 122 -25.01 -23.27 -49.53
CA LYS A 122 -25.95 -22.14 -49.40
C LYS A 122 -27.39 -22.66 -49.30
N ASP A 123 -28.25 -21.71 -48.93
CA ASP A 123 -29.67 -21.56 -49.28
C ASP A 123 -30.70 -22.21 -48.34
N LYS A 124 -31.41 -21.33 -47.62
CA LYS A 124 -32.87 -21.37 -47.49
C LYS A 124 -33.37 -19.97 -47.14
N GLU A 125 -33.78 -19.24 -48.17
CA GLU A 125 -34.74 -18.14 -48.07
C GLU A 125 -36.14 -18.66 -48.40
N LYS A 126 -37.12 -17.86 -47.97
CA LYS A 126 -38.54 -17.79 -48.35
C LYS A 126 -39.48 -18.76 -47.64
N ASP A 127 -40.67 -18.37 -47.24
CA ASP A 127 -41.34 -17.07 -47.10
C ASP A 127 -42.52 -17.41 -46.18
N GLY A 128 -42.86 -16.52 -45.25
CA GLY A 128 -44.05 -16.65 -44.43
C GLY A 128 -44.84 -15.36 -44.50
N GLU A 129 -45.89 -15.34 -45.31
CA GLU A 129 -47.04 -14.47 -45.18
C GLU A 129 -48.17 -15.04 -46.05
N ASP A 130 -49.35 -15.29 -45.47
CA ASP A 130 -50.65 -14.85 -45.99
C ASP A 130 -51.79 -15.34 -45.07
N ASP A 131 -52.50 -14.33 -44.55
CA ASP A 131 -53.84 -14.32 -43.95
C ASP A 131 -54.90 -15.01 -44.84
N ASP A 132 -55.76 -15.86 -44.25
CA ASP A 132 -57.25 -15.82 -44.22
C ASP A 132 -57.82 -17.13 -43.61
#